data_AF-A0A7J9FQR0-F1
#
_entry.id   AF-A0A7J9FQR0-F1
#
_cell.length_a   1.000
_cell.length_b   1.000
_cell.length_c   1.000
_cell.angle_alpha   90.00
_cell.angle_beta   90.00
_cell.angle_gamma   90.00
#
_symmetry.space_group_name_H-M   'P 1'
#
loop_
_entity.id
_entity.type
_entity.pdbx_description
1 polymer ?
#
loop_
_entity_poly.entity_id
_entity_poly.type
_entity_poly.pdbx_seq_one_letter_code
_entity_poly.pdbx_strand_id
1 'polypeptide(L)'
;MSCFTFGKVDLVPTVEEYLTLLRCSRIQVDRAYSKAVNVPTFLKKLMNITGMSEQWVTARIKQKGDSKCILWKNLKDLILAHPDMKKKVDVFSLSIYGLVVFPKALGHVDEEVTDLFD
;
A
#
# COMPACT_ATOMS: atom_id res chain seq x y z
N MET A 1 25.53 11.75 4.66
CA MET A 1 24.19 11.88 5.26
C MET A 1 23.21 11.84 4.09
N SER A 2 22.68 10.67 3.75
CA SER A 2 21.72 10.49 2.65
C SER A 2 20.45 9.94 3.27
N CYS A 3 19.42 10.78 3.40
CA CYS A 3 18.22 10.43 4.15
C CYS A 3 17.27 9.50 3.38
N PHE A 4 17.50 9.27 2.08
CA PHE A 4 16.63 8.45 1.23
C PHE A 4 17.46 7.60 0.28
N THR A 5 17.81 6.38 0.68
CA THR A 5 18.51 5.41 -0.18
C THR A 5 17.80 4.07 -0.17
N PHE A 6 17.63 3.43 -1.33
CA PHE A 6 17.18 2.04 -1.44
C PHE A 6 18.34 1.17 -1.92
N GLY A 7 18.91 0.38 -1.01
CA GLY A 7 20.18 -0.31 -1.26
C GLY A 7 21.33 0.70 -1.43
N LYS A 8 21.96 0.70 -2.60
CA LYS A 8 23.03 1.66 -2.98
C LYS A 8 22.54 2.82 -3.86
N VAL A 9 21.23 2.89 -4.10
CA VAL A 9 20.64 3.90 -4.98
C VAL A 9 20.17 5.08 -4.13
N ASP A 10 20.65 6.26 -4.45
CA ASP A 10 20.15 7.52 -3.89
C ASP A 10 18.78 7.83 -4.49
N LEU A 11 17.79 7.98 -3.63
CA LEU A 11 16.41 8.30 -4.00
C LEU A 11 16.09 9.77 -3.78
N VAL A 12 17.09 10.61 -3.44
CA VAL A 12 16.91 12.06 -3.38
C VAL A 12 16.51 12.55 -4.77
N PRO A 13 15.28 13.09 -4.95
CA PRO A 13 14.85 13.58 -6.24
C PRO A 13 15.72 14.78 -6.65
N THR A 14 16.09 14.80 -7.92
CA THR A 14 16.71 15.98 -8.53
C THR A 14 15.71 17.15 -8.58
N VAL A 15 16.23 18.37 -8.74
CA VAL A 15 15.40 19.58 -8.86
C VAL A 15 14.41 19.46 -10.02
N GLU A 16 14.79 18.84 -11.13
CA GLU A 16 13.91 18.60 -12.28
C GLU A 16 12.78 17.60 -11.98
N GLU A 17 13.07 16.52 -11.27
CA GLU A 17 12.06 15.54 -10.84
C GLU A 17 11.07 16.19 -9.86
N TYR A 18 11.56 17.04 -8.96
CA TYR A 18 10.72 17.82 -8.06
C TYR A 18 9.85 18.86 -8.80
N LEU A 19 10.40 19.58 -9.77
CA LEU A 19 9.65 20.54 -10.60
C LEU A 19 8.59 19.85 -11.46
N THR A 20 8.85 18.62 -11.89
CA THR A 20 7.88 17.81 -12.64
C THR A 20 6.68 17.43 -11.76
N LEU A 21 6.90 17.12 -10.48
CA LEU A 21 5.82 16.91 -9.50
C LEU A 21 4.99 18.18 -9.28
N LEU A 22 5.63 19.36 -9.26
CA LEU A 22 4.92 20.64 -9.12
C LEU A 22 4.10 21.03 -10.37
N ARG A 23 4.44 20.48 -11.53
CA ARG A 23 3.69 20.64 -12.79
C ARG A 23 2.59 19.60 -12.99
N CYS A 24 2.41 18.71 -12.02
CA CYS A 24 1.36 17.69 -12.07
C CYS A 24 -0.01 18.34 -12.24
N SER A 25 -0.87 17.77 -13.10
CA SER A 25 -2.14 18.40 -13.44
C SER A 25 -3.02 18.57 -12.20
N ARG A 26 -3.79 19.66 -12.12
CA ARG A 26 -4.75 19.89 -11.01
C ARG A 26 -5.70 18.71 -10.78
N ILE A 27 -5.99 17.92 -11.81
CA ILE A 27 -6.82 16.70 -11.71
C ILE A 27 -6.14 15.62 -10.84
N GLN A 28 -4.82 15.46 -10.94
CA GLN A 28 -4.07 14.52 -10.09
C GLN A 28 -3.94 15.05 -8.64
N VAL A 29 -3.78 16.37 -8.49
CA VAL A 29 -3.76 17.04 -7.19
C VAL A 29 -5.12 16.93 -6.49
N ASP A 30 -6.22 17.25 -7.16
CA ASP A 30 -7.57 17.09 -6.61
C ASP A 30 -7.87 15.64 -6.27
N ARG A 31 -7.36 14.66 -7.03
CA ARG A 31 -7.50 13.23 -6.68
C ARG A 31 -6.73 12.85 -5.41
N ALA A 32 -5.54 13.42 -5.20
CA ALA A 32 -4.72 13.16 -4.02
C ALA A 32 -5.28 13.84 -2.75
N TYR A 33 -5.98 14.96 -2.89
CA TYR A 33 -6.47 15.78 -1.77
C TYR A 33 -8.00 15.78 -1.58
N SER A 34 -8.78 15.27 -2.53
CA SER A 34 -10.22 15.03 -2.33
C SER A 34 -10.44 13.70 -1.60
N LYS A 35 -10.91 13.78 -0.36
CA LYS A 35 -11.53 12.62 0.29
C LYS A 35 -12.80 12.30 -0.49
N ALA A 36 -12.75 11.26 -1.31
CA ALA A 36 -13.92 10.75 -2.00
C ALA A 36 -15.04 10.48 -1.00
N VAL A 37 -16.28 10.86 -1.34
CA VAL A 37 -17.48 10.63 -0.51
C VAL A 37 -17.71 9.12 -0.22
N ASN A 38 -17.01 8.25 -0.96
CA ASN A 38 -17.02 6.80 -0.80
C ASN A 38 -15.59 6.23 -0.79
N VAL A 39 -14.74 6.62 0.17
CA VAL A 39 -13.45 5.95 0.36
C VAL A 39 -13.70 4.44 0.51
N PRO A 40 -13.16 3.59 -0.37
CA PRO A 40 -13.37 2.15 -0.26
C PRO A 40 -12.87 1.67 1.10
N THR A 41 -13.67 0.85 1.78
CA THR A 41 -13.27 0.27 3.06
C THR A 41 -12.01 -0.56 2.89
N PHE A 42 -11.23 -0.75 3.97
CA PHE A 42 -10.06 -1.64 3.97
C PHE A 42 -10.32 -2.99 3.29
N LEU A 43 -11.50 -3.56 3.55
CA LEU A 43 -11.95 -4.80 2.94
C LEU A 43 -11.99 -4.71 1.41
N LYS A 44 -12.66 -3.68 0.86
CA LYS A 44 -12.75 -3.48 -0.59
C LYS A 44 -11.38 -3.22 -1.21
N LYS A 45 -10.53 -2.42 -0.54
CA LYS A 45 -9.15 -2.16 -1.01
C LYS A 45 -8.33 -3.42 -1.07
N LEU A 46 -8.35 -4.23 -0.01
CA LEU A 46 -7.65 -5.51 0.00
C LEU A 46 -8.20 -6.45 -1.08
N MET A 47 -9.52 -6.56 -1.26
CA MET A 47 -10.08 -7.36 -2.36
C MET A 47 -9.55 -6.92 -3.73
N ASN A 48 -9.49 -5.61 -3.97
CA ASN A 48 -8.97 -5.07 -5.23
C ASN A 48 -7.48 -5.36 -5.41
N ILE A 49 -6.66 -5.08 -4.39
CA ILE A 49 -5.20 -5.27 -4.43
C ILE A 49 -4.87 -6.76 -4.57
N THR A 50 -5.48 -7.60 -3.72
CA THR A 50 -5.14 -9.01 -3.63
C THR A 50 -5.87 -9.89 -4.65
N GLY A 51 -6.95 -9.41 -5.27
CA GLY A 51 -7.80 -10.21 -6.16
C GLY A 51 -8.56 -11.35 -5.45
N MET A 52 -8.69 -11.28 -4.12
CA MET A 52 -9.28 -12.37 -3.32
C MET A 52 -10.76 -12.11 -3.02
N SER A 53 -11.49 -13.17 -2.68
CA SER A 53 -12.88 -13.06 -2.27
C SER A 53 -13.03 -12.33 -0.94
N GLU A 54 -14.20 -11.72 -0.74
CA GLU A 54 -14.54 -11.04 0.51
C GLU A 54 -14.39 -11.96 1.73
N GLN A 55 -14.81 -13.22 1.63
CA GLN A 55 -14.69 -14.19 2.73
C GLN A 55 -13.22 -14.47 3.10
N TRP A 56 -12.34 -14.56 2.10
CA TRP A 56 -10.91 -14.79 2.35
C TRP A 56 -10.28 -13.61 3.08
N VAL A 57 -10.64 -12.39 2.69
CA VAL A 57 -10.10 -11.14 3.25
C VAL A 57 -10.64 -10.89 4.65
N THR A 58 -11.96 -10.97 4.84
CA THR A 58 -12.62 -10.78 6.16
C THR A 58 -12.07 -11.74 7.22
N ALA A 59 -11.82 -13.00 6.87
CA ALA A 59 -11.23 -13.98 7.78
C ALA A 59 -9.80 -13.65 8.25
N ARG A 60 -9.11 -12.72 7.57
CA ARG A 60 -7.70 -12.39 7.79
C ARG A 60 -7.44 -10.98 8.29
N ILE A 61 -8.41 -10.09 8.14
CA ILE A 61 -8.40 -8.77 8.78
C ILE A 61 -8.55 -8.94 10.29
N LYS A 62 -7.73 -8.22 11.06
CA LYS A 62 -7.84 -8.15 12.52
C LYS A 62 -7.89 -6.69 12.98
N GLN A 63 -8.74 -6.42 13.97
CA GLN A 63 -8.69 -5.15 14.70
C GLN A 63 -7.50 -5.20 15.67
N LYS A 64 -6.65 -4.16 15.65
CA LYS A 64 -5.50 -4.05 16.56
C LYS A 64 -5.35 -2.61 17.02
N GLY A 65 -5.81 -2.33 18.24
CA GLY A 65 -5.97 -0.96 18.72
C GLY A 65 -6.98 -0.22 17.86
N ASP A 66 -6.60 0.96 17.38
CA ASP A 66 -7.49 1.84 16.60
C ASP A 66 -7.54 1.49 15.10
N SER A 67 -6.62 0.66 14.59
CA SER A 67 -6.57 0.28 13.17
C SER A 67 -6.93 -1.18 12.91
N LYS A 68 -7.48 -1.43 11.72
CA LYS A 68 -7.54 -2.77 11.14
C LYS A 68 -6.20 -3.09 10.49
N CYS A 69 -5.84 -4.36 10.49
CA CYS A 69 -4.57 -4.81 9.93
C CYS A 69 -4.67 -6.21 9.33
N ILE A 70 -3.69 -6.57 8.49
CA ILE A 70 -3.49 -7.92 7.96
C ILE A 70 -2.06 -8.38 8.26
N LEU A 71 -1.91 -9.65 8.64
CA LEU A 71 -0.61 -10.23 8.99
C LEU A 71 0.24 -10.48 7.74
N TRP A 72 1.53 -10.12 7.78
CA TRP A 72 2.48 -10.36 6.70
C TRP A 72 2.49 -11.82 6.23
N LYS A 73 2.40 -12.78 7.16
CA LYS A 73 2.36 -14.21 6.82
C LYS A 73 1.25 -14.53 5.80
N ASN A 74 0.06 -13.96 5.99
CA ASN A 74 -1.06 -14.18 5.07
C ASN A 74 -0.79 -13.60 3.68
N LEU A 75 -0.16 -12.42 3.62
CA LEU A 75 0.22 -11.78 2.35
C LEU A 75 1.35 -12.55 1.65
N LYS A 76 2.35 -13.03 2.40
CA LYS A 76 3.45 -13.85 1.89
C LYS A 76 2.94 -15.16 1.29
N ASP A 77 2.10 -15.88 2.02
CA ASP A 77 1.50 -17.13 1.55
C ASP A 77 0.68 -16.89 0.27
N LEU A 78 -0.03 -15.75 0.21
CA LEU A 78 -0.75 -15.34 -0.99
C LEU A 78 0.19 -15.04 -2.17
N ILE A 79 1.26 -14.26 -1.99
CA ILE A 79 2.23 -13.95 -3.06
C ILE A 79 2.80 -15.24 -3.67
N LEU A 80 3.11 -16.24 -2.83
CA LEU A 80 3.64 -17.52 -3.30
C LEU A 80 2.61 -18.27 -4.15
N ALA A 81 1.34 -18.32 -3.69
CA ALA A 81 0.29 -19.13 -4.31
C ALA A 81 -0.50 -18.42 -5.44
N HIS A 82 -0.43 -17.09 -5.56
CA HIS A 82 -1.29 -16.35 -6.49
C HIS A 82 -1.01 -16.74 -7.95
N PRO A 83 -2.01 -16.98 -8.81
CA PRO A 83 -1.76 -17.30 -10.22
C PRO A 83 -1.40 -16.05 -11.06
N ASP A 84 -1.98 -14.89 -10.74
CA ASP A 84 -1.72 -13.62 -11.43
C ASP A 84 -0.43 -12.95 -10.89
N MET A 85 0.55 -12.75 -11.77
CA MET A 85 1.82 -12.09 -11.45
C MET A 85 1.65 -10.62 -11.09
N LYS A 86 0.70 -9.90 -11.70
CA LYS A 86 0.45 -8.49 -11.39
C LYS A 86 -0.02 -8.35 -9.94
N LYS A 87 -0.96 -9.20 -9.52
CA LYS A 87 -1.43 -9.26 -8.12
C LYS A 87 -0.32 -9.62 -7.14
N LYS A 88 0.64 -10.47 -7.51
CA LYS A 88 1.83 -10.71 -6.67
C LYS A 88 2.63 -9.43 -6.44
N VAL A 89 2.86 -8.66 -7.49
CA VAL A 89 3.60 -7.38 -7.41
C VAL A 89 2.84 -6.37 -6.57
N ASP A 90 1.52 -6.26 -6.75
CA ASP A 90 0.68 -5.34 -5.96
C ASP A 90 0.73 -5.69 -4.46
N VAL A 91 0.54 -6.97 -4.10
CA VAL A 91 0.60 -7.44 -2.71
C VAL A 91 2.00 -7.33 -2.11
N PHE A 92 3.04 -7.60 -2.91
CA PHE A 92 4.42 -7.43 -2.48
C PHE A 92 4.73 -5.95 -2.21
N SER A 93 4.29 -5.06 -3.09
CA SER A 93 4.43 -3.61 -2.92
C SER A 93 3.72 -3.14 -1.66
N LEU A 94 2.47 -3.55 -1.46
CA LEU A 94 1.70 -3.26 -0.23
C LEU A 94 2.48 -3.70 1.03
N SER A 95 3.12 -4.85 0.96
CA SER A 95 3.89 -5.40 2.09
C SER A 95 5.15 -4.60 2.37
N ILE A 96 5.86 -4.11 1.34
CA ILE A 96 7.00 -3.21 1.53
C ILE A 96 6.55 -1.89 2.17
N TYR A 97 5.47 -1.28 1.66
CA TYR A 97 4.97 -0.04 2.24
C TYR A 97 4.53 -0.21 3.69
N GLY A 98 3.81 -1.29 4.02
CA GLY A 98 3.30 -1.47 5.38
C GLY A 98 4.30 -2.02 6.40
N LEU A 99 5.31 -2.77 5.96
CA LEU A 99 6.28 -3.40 6.88
C LEU A 99 7.61 -2.66 6.95
N VAL A 100 7.97 -1.86 5.95
CA VAL A 100 9.29 -1.22 5.85
C VAL A 100 9.18 0.30 5.81
N VAL A 101 8.29 0.85 4.99
CA VAL A 101 8.19 2.31 4.81
C VAL A 101 7.36 2.98 5.90
N PHE A 102 6.21 2.41 6.24
CA PHE A 102 5.29 2.91 7.25
C PHE A 102 4.99 1.85 8.34
N PRO A 103 6.01 1.27 8.99
CA PRO A 103 5.80 0.23 9.99
C PRO A 103 5.12 0.81 11.23
N LYS A 104 3.84 0.46 11.44
CA LYS A 104 3.08 0.82 12.64
C LYS A 104 3.04 -0.33 13.66
N ALA A 105 3.02 -1.58 13.17
CA ALA A 105 3.10 -2.76 14.00
C ALA A 105 3.95 -3.87 13.36
N LEU A 106 4.81 -4.50 14.15
CA LEU A 106 5.70 -5.56 13.67
C LEU A 106 4.92 -6.69 12.98
N GLY A 107 5.28 -6.96 11.72
CA GLY A 107 4.72 -8.07 10.94
C GLY A 107 3.26 -7.88 10.49
N HIS A 108 2.70 -6.68 10.58
CA HIS A 108 1.35 -6.37 10.16
C HIS A 108 1.35 -5.19 9.18
N VAL A 109 0.41 -5.20 8.23
CA VAL A 109 0.11 -4.07 7.36
C VAL A 109 -1.21 -3.47 7.82
N ASP A 110 -1.20 -2.21 8.21
CA ASP A 110 -2.36 -1.47 8.69
C ASP A 110 -3.21 -0.90 7.54
N GLU A 111 -4.49 -0.65 7.82
CA GLU A 111 -5.49 -0.13 6.88
C GLU A 111 -5.02 1.12 6.13
N GLU A 112 -4.40 2.06 6.84
CA GLU A 112 -3.91 3.34 6.31
C GLU A 112 -2.94 3.15 5.13
N VAL A 113 -2.20 2.05 5.09
CA VAL A 113 -1.24 1.76 4.00
C VAL A 113 -1.97 1.45 2.70
N THR A 114 -3.17 0.85 2.77
CA THR A 114 -3.96 0.56 1.57
C THR A 114 -4.52 1.80 0.90
N ASP A 115 -4.53 2.94 1.59
CA ASP A 115 -4.93 4.23 1.00
C ASP A 115 -3.95 4.71 -0.09
N LEU A 116 -2.75 4.12 -0.14
CA LEU A 116 -1.74 4.38 -1.17
C LEU A 116 -2.00 3.62 -2.48
N PHE A 117 -3.01 2.75 -2.52
CA PHE A 117 -3.29 1.84 -3.63
C PHE A 117 -4.72 2.06 -4.13
N ASP A 118 -4.89 2.12 -5.46
CA ASP A 118 -6.18 2.28 -6.17
C ASP A 118 -6.80 0.92 -6.57
#